data_AF-K9V6W4-F1
#
_entry.id   AF-K9V6W4-F1
#
_cell.length_a   1.000
_cell.length_b   1.000
_cell.length_c   1.000
_cell.angle_alpha   90.00
_cell.angle_beta   90.00
_cell.angle_gamma   90.00
#
_symmetry.space_group_name_H-M   'P 1'
#
loop_
_entity.id
_entity.type
_entity.pdbx_description
1 polymer ?
#
loop_
_entity_poly.entity_id
_entity_poly.type
_entity_poly.pdbx_seq_one_letter_code
_entity_poly.pdbx_strand_id
1 'polypeptide(L)' 'MKTKEVHIRISQRRFNKLKNYAATKEKTVTQIIEDYIDRLPTLEIDKNSTTALSQQPAVDID' A
#
# COMPACT_ATOMS: atom_id res chain seq x y z
N MET A 1 17.47 15.11 -1.76
CA MET A 1 16.56 13.98 -2.05
C MET A 1 15.50 14.47 -3.01
N LYS A 2 15.13 13.72 -4.06
CA LYS A 2 13.98 14.10 -4.90
C LYS A 2 12.71 13.90 -4.07
N THR A 3 11.99 14.96 -3.78
CA THR A 3 10.71 14.89 -3.07
C THR A 3 9.61 14.50 -4.04
N LYS A 4 8.69 13.65 -3.58
CA LYS A 4 7.46 13.27 -4.29
C LYS A 4 6.30 13.46 -3.32
N GLU A 5 5.17 13.89 -3.85
CA GLU A 5 3.96 14.14 -3.08
C GLU A 5 2.85 13.21 -3.53
N VAL A 6 1.98 12.82 -2.59
CA VAL A 6 0.80 12.01 -2.87
C VAL A 6 -0.43 12.82 -2.46
N HIS A 7 -1.29 13.13 -3.42
CA HIS A 7 -2.60 13.70 -3.14
C HIS A 7 -3.63 12.60 -2.91
N ILE A 8 -4.21 12.57 -1.71
CA ILE A 8 -5.20 11.56 -1.30
C ILE A 8 -6.56 12.22 -1.12
N ARG A 9 -7.56 11.80 -1.90
CA ARG A 9 -8.96 12.22 -1.69
C ARG A 9 -9.64 11.29 -0.69
N ILE A 10 -10.04 11.83 0.46
CA ILE A 10 -10.78 11.12 1.51
C ILE A 10 -11.91 11.98 2.06
N SER A 11 -12.92 11.33 2.65
CA SER A 11 -14.00 12.04 3.33
C SER A 11 -13.48 12.72 4.60
N GLN A 12 -14.13 13.82 4.99
CA GLN A 12 -13.81 14.57 6.20
C GLN A 12 -13.78 13.68 7.45
N ARG A 13 -14.72 12.72 7.56
CA ARG A 13 -14.77 11.75 8.66
C ARG A 13 -13.49 10.92 8.76
N ARG A 14 -12.98 10.43 7.62
CA ARG A 14 -11.73 9.64 7.57
C ARG A 14 -10.53 10.50 7.89
N PHE A 15 -10.50 11.73 7.37
CA PHE A 15 -9.43 12.70 7.67
C PHE A 15 -9.35 13.02 9.17
N ASN A 16 -10.48 13.34 9.80
CA ASN A 16 -10.53 13.63 11.24
C ASN A 16 -10.08 12.43 12.07
N LYS A 17 -10.49 11.21 11.70
CA LYS A 17 -10.04 9.98 12.37
C LYS A 17 -8.53 9.84 12.28
N LEU A 18 -7.93 10.07 11.11
CA LEU A 18 -6.49 9.98 10.89
C LEU A 18 -5.74 11.05 11.69
N LYS A 19 -6.23 12.29 11.68
CA LYS A 19 -5.67 13.40 12.46
C LYS A 19 -5.68 13.10 13.97
N ASN A 20 -6.82 12.62 14.48
CA ASN A 20 -6.94 12.29 15.91
C ASN A 20 -6.02 11.13 16.28
N TYR A 21 -5.93 10.09 15.44
CA TYR A 21 -5.00 8.98 15.66
C TYR A 21 -3.54 9.45 15.72
N ALA A 22 -3.14 10.32 14.79
CA ALA A 22 -1.80 10.90 14.77
C ALA A 22 -1.51 11.69 16.07
N ALA A 23 -2.48 12.48 16.54
CA ALA A 23 -2.39 13.21 17.81
C ALA A 23 -2.19 12.27 19.01
N THR A 24 -2.90 11.14 19.08
CA THR A 24 -2.72 10.15 20.17
C THR A 24 -1.35 9.46 20.16
N LYS A 25 -0.62 9.54 19.05
CA LYS A 25 0.70 8.93 18.87
C LYS A 25 1.83 9.95 18.92
N GLU A 26 1.52 11.23 19.15
CA GLU A 26 2.47 12.35 19.08
C GLU A 26 3.22 12.39 17.74
N LYS A 27 2.53 11.99 16.66
CA LYS A 27 3.08 11.94 15.29
C LYS A 27 2.27 12.84 14.36
N THR A 28 2.90 13.23 13.26
CA THR A 28 2.20 13.88 12.15
C THR A 28 1.45 12.85 11.30
N VAL A 29 0.43 13.30 10.56
CA VAL A 29 -0.28 12.42 9.60
C VAL A 29 0.67 11.86 8.56
N THR A 30 1.65 12.65 8.12
CA THR A 30 2.70 12.22 7.20
C THR A 30 3.51 11.07 7.78
N GLN A 31 4.00 11.20 9.01
CA GLN A 31 4.76 10.13 9.69
C GLN A 31 3.94 8.85 9.90
N ILE A 32 2.63 8.98 10.17
CA ILE A 32 1.77 7.79 10.21
C ILE A 32 1.73 7.11 8.84
N ILE A 33 1.62 7.86 7.75
CA ILE A 33 1.59 7.31 6.39
C ILE A 33 2.95 6.70 6.03
N GLU A 34 4.06 7.37 6.36
CA GLU A 34 5.43 6.86 6.18
C GLU A 34 5.62 5.54 6.95
N ASP A 35 5.26 5.50 8.23
CA ASP A 35 5.30 4.28 9.06
C ASP A 35 4.47 3.13 8.44
N TYR A 36 3.37 3.44 7.75
CA TYR A 36 2.56 2.44 7.05
C TYR A 36 3.21 1.98 5.75
N ILE A 37 3.81 2.90 4.99
CA ILE A 37 4.54 2.59 3.75
C ILE A 37 5.76 1.73 4.05
N ASP A 38 6.50 2.04 5.11
CA ASP A 38 7.70 1.30 5.51
C ASP A 38 7.42 -0.15 5.94
N ARG A 39 6.15 -0.48 6.25
CA ARG A 39 5.72 -1.85 6.55
C ARG A 39 5.35 -2.65 5.31
N LEU A 40 5.21 -2.01 4.16
CA LEU A 40 4.89 -2.70 2.92
C LEU A 40 6.11 -3.52 2.48
N PRO A 41 5.92 -4.75 1.98
CA PRO A 41 7.04 -5.50 1.41
C PRO A 41 7.59 -4.74 0.20
N THR A 42 8.92 -4.71 0.06
CA THR A 42 9.54 -4.25 -1.17
C THR A 42 9.16 -5.22 -2.27
N LEU A 43 8.26 -4.80 -3.15
CA LEU A 43 8.01 -5.50 -4.40
C LEU A 43 9.13 -5.11 -5.35
N GLU A 44 10.19 -5.94 -5.41
CA GLU A 44 11.10 -5.93 -6.53
C GLU A 44 10.27 -6.29 -7.76
N ILE A 45 9.85 -5.29 -8.54
CA ILE A 45 9.30 -5.53 -9.88
C ILE A 45 10.51 -5.94 -10.70
N ASP A 46 10.87 -7.22 -10.60
CA ASP A 46 11.81 -7.86 -11.50
C ASP A 46 11.32 -7.57 -12.90
N LYS A 47 12.04 -6.70 -13.61
CA LYS A 47 11.75 -6.32 -15.01
C LYS A 47 11.90 -7.49 -15.99
N ASN A 48 11.86 -8.74 -15.53
CA ASN A 48 12.06 -9.93 -16.34
C ASN A 48 11.32 -11.22 -15.90
N SER A 49 10.36 -11.18 -14.97
CA SER A 49 9.68 -12.43 -14.57
C SER A 49 8.44 -12.73 -15.40
N THR A 50 8.66 -13.40 -16.53
CA THR A 50 7.72 -14.37 -17.11
C THR A 50 7.49 -15.47 -16.07
N THR A 51 6.50 -15.30 -15.20
CA THR A 51 6.12 -16.34 -14.24
C THR A 51 4.72 -16.83 -14.56
N ALA A 52 4.67 -18.08 -15.01
CA ALA A 52 3.54 -18.82 -15.49
C ALA A 52 2.32 -18.72 -14.56
N LEU A 53 1.17 -18.37 -15.16
CA LEU A 53 -0.14 -18.70 -14.60
C LEU A 53 -0.21 -20.22 -14.49
N SER A 54 -0.23 -20.72 -13.25
CA SER A 54 -0.43 -22.12 -12.90
C SER A 54 -1.72 -22.60 -13.56
N GLN A 55 -1.59 -23.38 -14.64
CA GLN A 55 -2.72 -24.03 -15.30
C GLN A 55 -3.24 -25.11 -14.34
N GLN A 56 -4.43 -24.89 -13.80
CA GLN A 56 -5.17 -25.96 -13.14
C GLN A 56 -5.35 -27.13 -14.12
N PRO A 57 -5.24 -28.38 -13.65
CA PRO A 57 -5.29 -29.55 -14.52
C PRO A 57 -6.62 -29.61 -15.28
N ALA A 58 -6.53 -29.90 -16.58
CA ALA A 58 -7.68 -30.18 -17.42
C ALA A 58 -8.46 -31.34 -16.82
N VAL A 59 -9.73 -31.10 -16.49
CA VAL A 59 -10.68 -32.14 -16.12
C VAL A 59 -11.08 -32.83 -17.42
N ASP A 60 -10.68 -34.08 -17.54
CA ASP A 60 -11.07 -35.03 -18.58
C ASP A 60 -12.59 -35.25 -18.51
N ILE A 61 -13.31 -34.99 -19.60
CA ILE A 61 -14.72 -35.34 -19.76
C ILE A 61 -14.87 -35.96 -21.16
N ASP A 62 -15.09 -37.29 -21.14
CA ASP A 62 -15.52 -38.26 -22.18
C ASP A 62 -15.48 -37.86 -23.67
#